data_AF-A9RSC0-F1
#
_entry.id   AF-A9RSC0-F1
#
_cell.length_a   1.000
_cell.length_b   1.000
_cell.length_c   1.000
_cell.angle_alpha   90.00
_cell.angle_beta   90.00
_cell.angle_gamma   90.00
#
_symmetry.space_group_name_H-M   'P 1'
#
loop_
_entity.id
_entity.type
_entity.pdbx_description
1 polymer ?
#
loop_
_entity_poly.entity_id
_entity_poly.type
_entity_poly.pdbx_seq_one_letter_code
_entity_poly.pdbx_strand_id
1 'polypeptide(L)'
;MERRYRSLQLNEALSRRNDYAEACRELRCILRAVYVYAPISFQALLYEDVEHAFHTLSKKEKRMDDIRHLETAKLLLQTVEQIFSSQNCTEVVAKGKTATKTWHRLYNNRNPEPLPEYLHLSGDILLHVFEYLDARSLATASAVCRAWNVIATDGKIWRNWFLYVYGTSNLREDLMTAAEIREDIIPDSNRPTILKKPSNNAVGYWRKAFNLCSKGRSPHLSTLNRAYCPTCKEVIWLRDPPWKPAKGLCVTREQVLEYHSPRPISVSQVVRFVVSMARVSDSCSRDSDDDDDHNLENSFLEL
;
A
#
# COMPACT_ATOMS: atom_id res chain seq x y z
N MET A 1 -10.75 10.00 19.84
CA MET A 1 -9.51 9.29 19.45
C MET A 1 -9.74 7.78 19.46
N GLU A 2 -9.98 7.16 20.62
CA GLU A 2 -10.14 5.70 20.74
C GLU A 2 -11.21 5.10 19.81
N ARG A 3 -12.43 5.65 19.76
CA ARG A 3 -13.49 5.17 18.86
C ARG A 3 -13.07 5.13 17.39
N ARG A 4 -12.34 6.15 16.93
CA ARG A 4 -11.86 6.23 15.54
C ARG A 4 -10.69 5.29 15.28
N TYR A 5 -9.80 5.13 16.26
CA TYR A 5 -8.76 4.13 16.16
C TYR A 5 -9.37 2.72 16.06
N ARG A 6 -10.36 2.39 16.90
CA ARG A 6 -11.07 1.11 16.81
C ARG A 6 -11.80 0.93 15.48
N SER A 7 -12.34 2.00 14.88
CA SER A 7 -12.97 1.89 13.56
C SER A 7 -11.98 1.61 12.42
N LEU A 8 -10.67 1.81 12.63
CA LEU A 8 -9.65 1.38 11.68
C LEU A 8 -9.52 -0.14 11.56
N GLN A 9 -10.00 -0.92 12.55
CA GLN A 9 -9.89 -2.38 12.56
C GLN A 9 -8.44 -2.85 12.33
N LEU A 10 -7.48 -2.23 13.04
CA LEU A 10 -6.06 -2.53 12.92
C LEU A 10 -5.73 -3.93 13.44
N ASN A 11 -6.33 -4.33 14.57
CA ASN A 11 -6.17 -5.67 15.14
C ASN A 11 -6.54 -6.78 14.13
N GLU A 12 -7.68 -6.63 13.44
CA GLU A 12 -8.13 -7.56 12.43
C GLU A 12 -7.19 -7.58 11.24
N ALA A 13 -6.66 -6.42 10.83
CA ALA A 13 -5.71 -6.32 9.72
C ALA A 13 -4.35 -6.93 10.05
N LEU A 14 -3.84 -6.73 11.27
CA LEU A 14 -2.65 -7.41 11.79
C LEU A 14 -2.82 -8.93 11.81
N SER A 15 -4.06 -9.43 11.85
CA SER A 15 -4.34 -10.87 11.80
C SER A 15 -4.39 -11.45 10.38
N ARG A 16 -4.39 -10.60 9.34
CA ARG A 16 -4.52 -10.98 7.92
C ARG A 16 -3.17 -10.88 7.23
N ARG A 17 -2.77 -11.96 6.54
CA ARG A 17 -1.47 -12.05 5.86
C ARG A 17 -1.24 -10.91 4.86
N ASN A 18 -2.21 -10.58 4.04
CA ASN A 18 -2.02 -9.57 2.98
C ASN A 18 -1.97 -8.12 3.51
N ASP A 19 -2.53 -7.86 4.70
CA ASP A 19 -2.61 -6.51 5.27
C ASP A 19 -1.58 -6.28 6.37
N TYR A 20 -0.91 -7.33 6.85
CA TYR A 20 -0.02 -7.28 8.00
C TYR A 20 1.06 -6.19 7.87
N ALA A 21 1.74 -6.12 6.72
CA ALA A 21 2.81 -5.14 6.50
C ALA A 21 2.28 -3.70 6.52
N GLU A 22 1.12 -3.46 5.91
CA GLU A 22 0.46 -2.16 5.90
C GLU A 22 0.00 -1.76 7.30
N ALA A 23 -0.66 -2.68 8.01
CA ALA A 23 -1.13 -2.48 9.37
C ALA A 23 0.02 -2.21 10.36
N CYS A 24 1.16 -2.90 10.24
CA CYS A 24 2.35 -2.62 11.04
C CYS A 24 2.89 -1.21 10.78
N ARG A 25 2.88 -0.75 9.53
CA ARG A 25 3.32 0.60 9.18
C ARG A 25 2.35 1.68 9.65
N GLU A 26 1.04 1.47 9.51
CA GLU A 26 0.01 2.34 10.08
C GLU A 26 0.18 2.46 11.60
N LEU A 27 0.28 1.33 12.29
CA LEU A 27 0.48 1.28 13.74
C LEU A 27 1.75 2.03 14.16
N ARG A 28 2.86 1.84 13.44
CA ARG A 28 4.11 2.57 13.65
C ARG A 28 3.92 4.07 13.57
N CYS A 29 3.28 4.56 12.50
CA CYS A 29 3.03 5.98 12.30
C CYS A 29 2.10 6.57 13.38
N ILE A 30 1.07 5.82 13.78
CA ILE A 30 0.17 6.22 14.86
C ILE A 30 0.93 6.32 16.18
N LEU A 31 1.72 5.30 16.55
CA LEU A 31 2.54 5.30 17.76
C LEU A 31 3.43 6.53 17.85
N ARG A 32 4.20 6.81 16.79
CA ARG A 32 5.09 8.00 16.71
C ARG A 32 4.33 9.31 16.91
N ALA A 33 3.13 9.41 16.37
CA ALA A 33 2.37 10.65 16.38
C ALA A 33 1.64 10.91 17.71
N VAL A 34 1.13 9.86 18.38
CA VAL A 34 0.14 10.05 19.45
C VAL A 34 0.50 9.43 20.80
N TYR A 35 1.40 8.45 20.86
CA TYR A 35 1.55 7.62 22.06
C TYR A 35 1.90 8.43 23.32
N VAL A 36 2.89 9.33 23.24
CA VAL A 36 3.39 10.13 24.38
C VAL A 36 2.32 11.07 24.94
N TYR A 37 1.39 11.53 24.11
CA TYR A 37 0.35 12.50 24.48
C TYR A 37 -1.03 11.87 24.70
N ALA A 38 -1.16 10.58 24.46
CA ALA A 38 -2.41 9.85 24.56
C ALA A 38 -2.81 9.58 26.03
N PRO A 39 -4.12 9.52 26.35
CA PRO A 39 -4.59 8.99 27.63
C PRO A 39 -4.11 7.55 27.86
N ILE A 40 -3.93 7.15 29.12
CA ILE A 40 -3.44 5.80 29.50
C ILE A 40 -4.29 4.68 28.88
N SER A 41 -5.62 4.85 28.85
CA SER A 41 -6.52 3.87 28.22
C SER A 41 -6.23 3.67 26.73
N PHE A 42 -5.84 4.73 26.03
CA PHE A 42 -5.50 4.66 24.62
C PHE A 42 -4.07 4.16 24.39
N GLN A 43 -3.12 4.51 25.26
CA GLN A 43 -1.78 3.90 25.25
C GLN A 43 -1.84 2.38 25.45
N ALA A 44 -2.69 1.91 26.37
CA ALA A 44 -2.90 0.48 26.60
C ALA A 44 -3.44 -0.23 25.34
N LEU A 45 -4.37 0.39 24.61
CA LEU A 45 -4.89 -0.15 23.35
C LEU A 45 -3.81 -0.23 22.26
N LEU A 46 -2.98 0.81 22.12
CA LEU A 46 -1.87 0.80 21.18
C LEU A 46 -0.82 -0.26 21.54
N TYR A 47 -0.57 -0.45 22.83
CA TYR A 47 0.34 -1.49 23.34
C TYR A 47 -0.18 -2.89 23.03
N GLU A 48 -1.48 -3.15 23.24
CA GLU A 48 -2.14 -4.42 22.90
C GLU A 48 -1.98 -4.75 21.41
N ASP A 49 -2.19 -3.78 20.52
CA ASP A 49 -2.04 -4.00 19.08
C ASP A 49 -0.57 -4.22 18.66
N VAL A 50 0.41 -3.61 19.35
CA VAL A 50 1.84 -3.92 19.16
C VAL A 50 2.15 -5.35 19.57
N GLU A 51 1.68 -5.77 20.74
CA GLU A 51 1.88 -7.13 21.23
C GLU A 51 1.25 -8.15 20.26
N HIS A 52 0.03 -7.87 19.80
CA HIS A 52 -0.67 -8.70 18.83
C HIS A 52 0.06 -8.81 17.50
N ALA A 53 0.67 -7.72 17.01
CA ALA A 53 1.49 -7.73 15.81
C ALA A 53 2.67 -8.72 15.94
N PHE A 54 3.45 -8.60 17.02
CA PHE A 54 4.60 -9.49 17.25
C PHE A 54 4.19 -10.93 17.52
N HIS A 55 3.11 -11.14 18.26
CA HIS A 55 2.55 -12.48 18.46
C HIS A 55 2.19 -13.11 17.11
N THR A 56 1.48 -12.37 16.24
CA THR A 56 1.07 -12.85 14.92
C THR A 56 2.27 -13.19 14.03
N LEU A 57 3.33 -12.37 14.03
CA LEU A 57 4.56 -12.65 13.28
C LEU A 57 5.23 -13.98 13.68
N SER A 58 5.16 -14.32 14.98
CA SER A 58 5.75 -15.53 15.55
C SER A 58 4.89 -16.79 15.38
N LYS A 59 3.62 -16.63 14.99
CA LYS A 59 2.62 -17.70 14.99
C LYS A 59 2.85 -18.67 13.83
N LYS A 60 3.06 -19.95 14.15
CA LYS A 60 3.36 -21.00 13.15
C LYS A 60 2.20 -21.32 12.19
N GLU A 61 0.96 -21.11 12.64
CA GLU A 61 -0.26 -21.48 11.92
C GLU A 61 -0.64 -20.47 10.83
N LYS A 62 -0.41 -19.18 11.09
CA LYS A 62 -0.61 -18.07 10.13
C LYS A 62 0.76 -17.58 9.66
N ARG A 63 1.48 -18.41 8.91
CA ARG A 63 2.85 -18.08 8.47
C ARG A 63 2.85 -16.80 7.63
N MET A 64 3.42 -15.74 8.19
CA MET A 64 3.89 -14.58 7.45
C MET A 64 5.15 -15.03 6.71
N ASP A 65 5.09 -15.22 5.40
CA ASP A 65 6.18 -15.79 4.59
C ASP A 65 6.76 -14.79 3.57
N ASP A 66 6.34 -13.53 3.70
CA ASP A 66 6.81 -12.40 2.90
C ASP A 66 7.83 -11.59 3.71
N ILE A 67 8.97 -11.28 3.08
CA ILE A 67 10.04 -10.48 3.68
C ILE A 67 9.55 -9.09 4.10
N ARG A 68 8.54 -8.53 3.41
CA ARG A 68 7.92 -7.24 3.76
C ARG A 68 7.28 -7.28 5.14
N HIS A 69 6.75 -8.41 5.58
CA HIS A 69 6.22 -8.57 6.94
C HIS A 69 7.33 -8.43 7.99
N LEU A 70 8.49 -9.02 7.72
CA LEU A 70 9.64 -8.91 8.60
C LEU A 70 10.17 -7.48 8.66
N GLU A 71 10.37 -6.83 7.51
CA GLU A 71 10.90 -5.47 7.42
C GLU A 71 10.01 -4.47 8.18
N THR A 72 8.71 -4.50 7.93
CA THR A 72 7.75 -3.62 8.60
C THR A 72 7.65 -3.89 10.10
N ALA A 73 7.74 -5.16 10.53
CA ALA A 73 7.79 -5.51 11.95
C ALA A 73 9.09 -5.07 12.64
N LYS A 74 10.24 -5.13 11.96
CA LYS A 74 11.52 -4.60 12.48
C LYS A 74 11.45 -3.08 12.68
N LEU A 75 10.88 -2.36 11.71
CA LEU A 75 10.68 -0.92 11.82
C LEU A 75 9.70 -0.55 12.95
N LEU A 76 8.65 -1.36 13.15
CA LEU A 76 7.75 -1.23 14.30
C LEU A 76 8.51 -1.45 15.62
N LEU A 77 9.34 -2.49 15.70
CA LEU A 77 10.17 -2.78 16.89
C LEU A 77 11.12 -1.63 17.23
N GLN A 78 11.81 -1.06 16.24
CA GLN A 78 12.68 0.10 16.45
C GLN A 78 11.90 1.30 17.00
N THR A 79 10.70 1.54 16.47
CA THR A 79 9.83 2.62 16.94
C THR A 79 9.38 2.39 18.38
N VAL A 80 9.02 1.16 18.72
CA VAL A 80 8.66 0.72 20.08
C VAL A 80 9.82 0.92 21.05
N GLU A 81 11.05 0.56 20.64
CA GLU A 81 12.26 0.77 21.46
C GLU A 81 12.54 2.25 21.73
N GLN A 82 12.32 3.12 20.74
CA GLN A 82 12.51 4.56 20.89
C GLN A 82 11.46 5.18 21.82
N ILE A 83 10.18 4.86 21.61
CA ILE A 83 9.06 5.48 22.33
C ILE A 83 8.93 4.94 23.76
N PHE A 84 9.19 3.64 23.98
CA PHE A 84 8.96 2.99 25.28
C PHE A 84 10.19 2.95 26.19
N SER A 85 11.24 3.71 25.87
CA SER A 85 12.51 3.75 26.60
C SER A 85 12.39 4.21 28.07
N SER A 86 11.23 4.66 28.54
CA SER A 86 11.03 5.21 29.89
C SER A 86 10.05 4.47 30.81
N GLN A 87 9.27 3.48 30.36
CA GLN A 87 8.29 2.76 31.20
C GLN A 87 8.05 1.31 30.74
N ASN A 88 8.23 0.32 31.64
CA ASN A 88 7.60 -1.03 31.72
C ASN A 88 7.39 -1.91 30.46
N CYS A 89 7.90 -1.56 29.28
CA CYS A 89 7.63 -2.29 28.04
C CYS A 89 8.79 -3.19 27.58
N THR A 90 9.71 -3.54 28.49
CA THR A 90 10.82 -4.46 28.23
C THR A 90 10.32 -5.80 27.71
N GLU A 91 9.16 -6.24 28.18
CA GLU A 91 8.49 -7.47 27.74
C GLU A 91 8.10 -7.42 26.26
N VAL A 92 7.46 -6.34 25.79
CA VAL A 92 7.05 -6.22 24.38
C VAL A 92 8.26 -6.09 23.44
N VAL A 93 9.31 -5.39 23.85
CA VAL A 93 10.58 -5.35 23.09
C VAL A 93 11.21 -6.74 23.00
N ALA A 94 11.26 -7.48 24.12
CA ALA A 94 11.76 -8.85 24.14
C ALA A 94 10.91 -9.80 23.26
N LYS A 95 9.58 -9.65 23.29
CA LYS A 95 8.65 -10.37 22.41
C LYS A 95 8.91 -10.04 20.94
N GLY A 96 9.07 -8.77 20.56
CA GLY A 96 9.35 -8.37 19.18
C GLY A 96 10.69 -8.91 18.66
N LYS A 97 11.75 -8.88 19.49
CA LYS A 97 13.04 -9.51 19.17
C LYS A 97 12.92 -11.02 18.98
N THR A 98 12.18 -11.68 19.86
CA THR A 98 11.95 -13.13 19.80
C THR A 98 11.11 -13.52 18.59
N ALA A 99 10.07 -12.73 18.27
CA ALA A 99 9.22 -12.93 17.10
C ALA A 99 10.02 -12.81 15.80
N THR A 100 10.85 -11.78 15.69
CA THR A 100 11.77 -11.57 14.55
C THR A 100 12.71 -12.76 14.37
N LYS A 101 13.35 -13.25 15.44
CA LYS A 101 14.23 -14.43 15.38
C LYS A 101 13.47 -15.71 15.01
N THR A 102 12.28 -15.90 15.59
CA THR A 102 11.42 -17.06 15.29
C THR A 102 11.01 -17.06 13.83
N TRP A 103 10.64 -15.90 13.29
CA TRP A 103 10.34 -15.72 11.88
C TRP A 103 11.50 -16.15 10.99
N HIS A 104 12.74 -15.69 11.26
CA HIS A 104 13.91 -16.08 10.46
C HIS A 104 14.15 -17.60 10.48
N ARG A 105 14.00 -18.24 11.65
CA ARG A 105 14.12 -19.70 11.77
C ARG A 105 13.06 -20.42 10.93
N LEU A 106 11.82 -19.94 10.95
CA LEU A 106 10.72 -20.52 10.16
C LEU A 106 10.91 -20.30 8.66
N TYR A 107 11.43 -19.13 8.26
CA TYR A 107 11.71 -18.78 6.88
C TYR A 107 12.88 -19.60 6.30
N ASN A 108 13.97 -19.74 7.05
CA ASN A 108 15.16 -20.49 6.61
C ASN A 108 14.93 -22.01 6.58
N ASN A 109 14.09 -22.54 7.48
CA ASN A 109 13.73 -23.96 7.50
C ASN A 109 12.59 -24.29 6.50
N ARG A 110 12.28 -23.38 5.57
CA ARG A 110 11.28 -23.61 4.53
C ARG A 110 11.87 -24.55 3.48
N ASN A 111 11.31 -25.75 3.39
CA ASN A 111 11.36 -26.49 2.14
C ASN A 111 10.26 -25.91 1.24
N PRO A 112 10.59 -25.21 0.14
CA PRO A 112 9.58 -24.87 -0.84
C PRO A 112 9.02 -26.18 -1.38
N GLU A 113 7.72 -26.44 -1.17
CA GLU A 113 7.08 -27.50 -1.93
C GLU A 113 7.26 -27.16 -3.42
N PRO A 114 7.75 -28.09 -4.24
CA PRO A 114 7.86 -27.86 -5.67
C PRO A 114 6.47 -27.52 -6.20
N LEU A 115 6.35 -26.34 -6.81
CA LEU A 115 5.12 -25.96 -7.48
C LEU A 115 4.81 -27.05 -8.53
N PRO A 116 3.59 -27.60 -8.55
CA PRO A 116 3.22 -28.56 -9.57
C PRO A 116 3.48 -27.98 -10.97
N GLU A 117 4.16 -28.73 -11.84
CA GLU A 117 4.54 -28.33 -13.21
C GLU A 117 3.36 -27.90 -14.09
N TYR A 118 2.12 -28.23 -13.70
CA TYR A 118 0.90 -27.98 -14.46
C TYR A 118 0.16 -26.68 -14.09
N LEU A 119 0.65 -25.85 -13.17
CA LEU A 119 0.00 -24.58 -12.78
C LEU A 119 0.25 -23.44 -13.78
N HIS A 120 -0.05 -23.68 -15.05
CA HIS A 120 -0.17 -22.60 -16.03
C HIS A 120 -1.57 -21.99 -15.91
N LEU A 121 -1.68 -20.89 -15.16
CA LEU A 121 -2.89 -20.07 -15.15
C LEU A 121 -3.10 -19.47 -16.55
N SER A 122 -4.34 -19.50 -17.04
CA SER A 122 -4.67 -18.83 -18.29
C SER A 122 -4.45 -17.32 -18.17
N GLY A 123 -4.24 -16.66 -19.32
CA GLY A 123 -4.08 -15.20 -19.36
C GLY A 123 -5.25 -14.45 -18.74
N ASP A 124 -6.48 -14.94 -18.91
CA ASP A 124 -7.68 -14.34 -18.34
C ASP A 124 -7.73 -14.44 -16.81
N ILE A 125 -7.31 -15.58 -16.25
CA ILE A 125 -7.23 -15.76 -14.80
C ILE A 125 -6.14 -14.87 -14.21
N LEU A 126 -4.97 -14.81 -14.85
CA LEU A 126 -3.88 -13.90 -14.44
C LEU A 126 -4.31 -12.44 -14.53
N LEU A 127 -5.02 -12.05 -15.58
CA LEU A 127 -5.57 -10.70 -15.72
C LEU A 127 -6.54 -10.39 -14.58
N HIS A 128 -7.44 -11.33 -14.26
CA HIS A 128 -8.36 -11.18 -13.13
C HIS A 128 -7.62 -11.01 -11.80
N VAL A 129 -6.54 -11.77 -11.56
CA VAL A 129 -5.69 -11.61 -10.37
C VAL A 129 -5.00 -10.24 -10.36
N PHE A 130 -4.47 -9.81 -11.51
CA PHE A 130 -3.75 -8.53 -11.64
C PHE A 130 -4.65 -7.32 -11.46
N GLU A 131 -5.96 -7.43 -11.72
CA GLU A 131 -6.92 -6.38 -11.37
C GLU A 131 -6.93 -6.05 -9.87
N TYR A 132 -6.47 -6.95 -8.99
CA TYR A 132 -6.37 -6.73 -7.53
C TYR A 132 -5.00 -6.21 -7.08
N LEU A 133 -4.03 -6.10 -7.99
CA LEU A 133 -2.72 -5.60 -7.63
C LEU A 133 -2.70 -4.07 -7.60
N ASP A 134 -1.99 -3.55 -6.59
CA ASP A 134 -1.65 -2.13 -6.54
C ASP A 134 -0.66 -1.74 -7.65
N ALA A 135 -0.55 -0.45 -7.94
CA ALA A 135 0.28 0.03 -9.05
C ALA A 135 1.75 -0.42 -8.91
N ARG A 136 2.25 -0.50 -7.67
CA ARG A 136 3.59 -1.01 -7.36
C ARG A 136 3.73 -2.50 -7.66
N SER A 137 2.78 -3.31 -7.19
CA SER A 137 2.78 -4.77 -7.40
C SER A 137 2.58 -5.12 -8.87
N LEU A 138 1.80 -4.34 -9.63
CA LEU A 138 1.71 -4.45 -11.09
C LEU A 138 3.07 -4.18 -11.75
N ALA A 139 3.79 -3.15 -11.31
CA ALA A 139 5.13 -2.88 -11.83
C ALA A 139 6.10 -4.03 -11.53
N THR A 140 6.07 -4.60 -10.32
CA THR A 140 6.86 -5.78 -9.96
C THR A 140 6.47 -7.01 -10.78
N ALA A 141 5.16 -7.28 -10.92
CA ALA A 141 4.66 -8.38 -11.74
C ALA A 141 5.12 -8.26 -13.20
N SER A 142 5.18 -7.04 -13.73
CA SER A 142 5.65 -6.79 -15.10
C SER A 142 7.13 -7.17 -15.34
N ALA A 143 7.92 -7.28 -14.28
CA ALA A 143 9.34 -7.62 -14.35
C ALA A 143 9.62 -9.14 -14.21
N VAL A 144 8.59 -9.96 -13.91
CA VAL A 144 8.76 -11.40 -13.66
C VAL A 144 9.10 -12.17 -14.94
N CYS A 145 8.26 -12.04 -15.97
CA CYS A 145 8.48 -12.67 -17.27
C CYS A 145 7.72 -11.94 -18.39
N ARG A 146 7.99 -12.29 -19.65
CA ARG A 146 7.34 -11.66 -20.81
C ARG A 146 5.82 -11.81 -20.78
N ALA A 147 5.30 -12.99 -20.42
CA ALA A 147 3.87 -13.24 -20.35
C ALA A 147 3.19 -12.37 -19.27
N TRP A 148 3.80 -12.27 -18.09
CA TRP A 148 3.29 -11.42 -17.01
C TRP A 148 3.38 -9.93 -17.38
N ASN A 149 4.42 -9.51 -18.10
CA ASN A 149 4.54 -8.13 -18.57
C ASN A 149 3.36 -7.71 -19.46
N VAL A 150 2.93 -8.57 -20.39
CA VAL A 150 1.78 -8.29 -21.27
C VAL A 150 0.52 -8.03 -20.45
N ILE A 151 0.25 -8.85 -19.45
CA ILE A 151 -0.94 -8.74 -18.60
C ILE A 151 -0.82 -7.56 -17.63
N ALA A 152 0.34 -7.38 -16.99
CA ALA A 152 0.60 -6.31 -16.04
C ALA A 152 0.66 -4.92 -16.67
N THR A 153 0.77 -4.83 -18.01
CA THR A 153 0.72 -3.57 -18.76
C THR A 153 -0.63 -3.33 -19.43
N ASP A 154 -1.65 -4.11 -19.08
CA ASP A 154 -3.00 -3.96 -19.60
C ASP A 154 -3.52 -2.52 -19.45
N GLY A 155 -3.97 -1.97 -20.58
CA GLY A 155 -4.38 -0.57 -20.65
C GLY A 155 -5.59 -0.25 -19.78
N LYS A 156 -6.52 -1.20 -19.59
CA LYS A 156 -7.72 -1.01 -18.77
C LYS A 156 -7.37 -0.96 -17.29
N ILE A 157 -6.48 -1.83 -16.81
CA ILE A 157 -6.01 -1.81 -15.41
C ILE A 157 -5.35 -0.46 -15.08
N TRP A 158 -4.39 -0.02 -15.89
CA TRP A 158 -3.68 1.24 -15.65
C TRP A 158 -4.58 2.46 -15.81
N ARG A 159 -5.54 2.43 -16.74
CA ARG A 159 -6.56 3.49 -16.88
C ARG A 159 -7.40 3.61 -15.62
N ASN A 160 -7.83 2.47 -15.07
CA ASN A 160 -8.65 2.45 -13.88
C ASN A 160 -7.89 2.99 -12.67
N TRP A 161 -6.63 2.55 -12.48
CA TRP A 161 -5.74 3.12 -11.47
C TRP A 161 -5.56 4.63 -11.63
N PHE A 162 -5.32 5.09 -12.86
CA PHE A 162 -5.16 6.51 -13.16
C PHE A 162 -6.41 7.31 -12.78
N LEU A 163 -7.58 6.89 -13.26
CA LEU A 163 -8.84 7.56 -12.97
C LEU A 163 -9.19 7.53 -11.49
N TYR A 164 -8.83 6.45 -10.79
CA TYR A 164 -9.06 6.34 -9.37
C TYR A 164 -8.19 7.29 -8.54
N VAL A 165 -6.89 7.34 -8.82
CA VAL A 165 -5.93 8.16 -8.05
C VAL A 165 -6.01 9.62 -8.42
N TYR A 166 -6.21 9.93 -9.71
CA TYR A 166 -6.14 11.30 -10.23
C TYR A 166 -7.51 11.88 -10.61
N GLY A 167 -8.56 11.08 -10.71
CA GLY A 167 -9.86 11.56 -11.19
C GLY A 167 -9.86 11.89 -12.69
N THR A 168 -11.03 12.23 -13.22
CA THR A 168 -11.22 12.61 -14.63
C THR A 168 -10.72 14.02 -14.95
N SER A 169 -10.62 14.90 -13.95
CA SER A 169 -10.18 16.30 -14.10
C SER A 169 -8.67 16.45 -14.32
N ASN A 170 -7.87 15.45 -13.96
CA ASN A 170 -6.42 15.41 -14.20
C ASN A 170 -6.05 14.76 -15.55
N LEU A 171 -7.02 14.46 -16.40
CA LEU A 171 -6.78 14.22 -17.83
C LEU A 171 -6.40 15.54 -18.51
N ARG A 172 -5.24 16.08 -18.12
CA ARG A 172 -4.66 17.27 -18.75
C ARG A 172 -4.35 16.97 -20.21
N GLU A 173 -4.58 17.97 -21.06
CA GLU A 173 -4.13 17.98 -22.46
C GLU A 173 -2.62 17.69 -22.57
N ASP A 174 -1.83 18.02 -21.53
CA ASP A 174 -0.37 17.77 -21.44
C ASP A 174 0.04 16.26 -21.43
N LEU A 175 -0.85 15.34 -21.05
CA LEU A 175 -0.58 13.89 -21.15
C LEU A 175 -0.49 13.42 -22.61
N MET A 176 -1.03 14.22 -23.54
CA MET A 176 -0.92 14.00 -24.97
C MET A 176 0.50 14.30 -25.47
N THR A 177 1.18 15.29 -24.89
CA THR A 177 2.48 15.80 -25.35
C THR A 177 3.66 14.98 -24.82
N ALA A 178 3.54 14.40 -23.62
CA ALA A 178 4.64 13.65 -22.99
C ALA A 178 4.89 12.26 -23.61
N ALA A 179 3.91 11.70 -24.34
CA ALA A 179 4.09 10.48 -25.11
C ALA A 179 4.81 10.72 -26.46
N GLU A 180 5.00 11.97 -26.88
CA GLU A 180 5.56 12.35 -28.18
C GLU A 180 7.10 12.49 -28.18
N ILE A 181 7.79 12.38 -27.03
CA ILE A 181 9.20 12.84 -26.91
C ILE A 181 10.27 11.72 -26.98
N ARG A 182 9.94 10.45 -27.27
CA ARG A 182 10.99 9.42 -27.49
C ARG A 182 10.65 8.43 -28.60
N GLU A 183 10.60 8.90 -29.84
CA GLU A 183 11.12 8.12 -30.96
C GLU A 183 12.37 8.86 -31.46
N ASP A 184 13.47 8.12 -31.62
CA ASP A 184 14.78 8.64 -32.00
C ASP A 184 14.69 9.52 -33.26
N ILE A 185 14.97 10.81 -33.09
CA ILE A 185 15.06 11.75 -34.21
C ILE A 185 16.37 11.47 -34.94
N ILE A 186 16.30 10.68 -36.01
CA ILE A 186 17.23 10.81 -37.14
C ILE A 186 16.69 11.96 -37.99
N PRO A 187 17.40 13.09 -38.12
CA PRO A 187 16.87 14.23 -38.86
C PRO A 187 17.17 14.03 -40.35
N ASP A 188 16.22 13.52 -41.11
CA ASP A 188 16.20 13.84 -42.54
C ASP A 188 14.80 13.83 -43.17
N SER A 189 14.60 14.82 -44.04
CA SER A 189 13.54 14.96 -45.04
C SER A 189 12.16 15.52 -44.64
N ASN A 190 12.06 16.86 -44.76
CA ASN A 190 10.99 17.67 -45.37
C ASN A 190 9.62 17.03 -45.72
N ARG A 191 8.90 16.50 -44.73
CA ARG A 191 7.44 16.38 -44.78
C ARG A 191 6.84 16.93 -43.50
N PRO A 192 5.74 17.72 -43.56
CA PRO A 192 4.96 18.02 -42.37
C PRO A 192 4.28 16.73 -41.94
N THR A 193 4.96 15.96 -41.08
CA THR A 193 4.40 14.78 -40.43
C THR A 193 3.29 15.27 -39.53
N ILE A 194 2.03 15.03 -39.93
CA ILE A 194 0.88 15.19 -39.04
C ILE A 194 1.16 14.27 -37.85
N LEU A 195 1.59 14.87 -36.73
CA LEU A 195 1.75 14.20 -35.44
C LEU A 195 0.40 13.53 -35.12
N LYS A 196 0.33 12.21 -35.31
CA LYS A 196 -0.84 11.45 -34.92
C LYS A 196 -0.89 11.48 -33.40
N LYS A 197 -1.89 12.19 -32.86
CA LYS A 197 -2.26 12.15 -31.44
C LYS A 197 -2.15 10.69 -30.96
N PRO A 198 -1.35 10.38 -29.93
CA PRO A 198 -1.25 9.01 -29.43
C PRO A 198 -2.65 8.58 -29.01
N SER A 199 -3.15 7.52 -29.64
CA SER A 199 -4.43 6.95 -29.28
C SER A 199 -4.37 6.50 -27.83
N ASN A 200 -5.40 6.81 -27.03
CA ASN A 200 -5.56 6.31 -25.65
C ASN A 200 -5.59 4.76 -25.57
N ASN A 201 -5.61 4.09 -26.72
CA ASN A 201 -5.57 2.64 -26.89
C ASN A 201 -4.15 2.10 -27.16
N ALA A 202 -3.13 2.96 -27.24
CA ALA A 202 -1.75 2.52 -27.43
C ALA A 202 -1.27 1.70 -26.21
N VAL A 203 -0.61 0.58 -26.48
CA VAL A 203 -0.12 -0.34 -25.44
C VAL A 203 0.81 0.41 -24.47
N GLY A 204 0.53 0.31 -23.18
CA GLY A 204 1.31 0.97 -22.13
C GLY A 204 1.09 2.48 -21.99
N TYR A 205 0.20 3.11 -22.76
CA TYR A 205 -0.12 4.54 -22.65
C TYR A 205 -0.49 4.92 -21.21
N TRP A 206 -1.48 4.22 -20.64
CA TRP A 206 -1.97 4.52 -19.29
C TRP A 206 -0.92 4.30 -18.20
N ARG A 207 -0.02 3.31 -18.37
CA ARG A 207 1.12 3.11 -17.46
C ARG A 207 2.10 4.29 -17.53
N LYS A 208 2.41 4.77 -18.73
CA LYS A 208 3.26 5.96 -18.93
C LYS A 208 2.61 7.21 -18.34
N ALA A 209 1.32 7.43 -18.60
CA ALA A 209 0.56 8.54 -18.03
C ALA A 209 0.56 8.51 -16.49
N PHE A 210 0.33 7.33 -15.89
CA PHE A 210 0.40 7.13 -14.45
C PHE A 210 1.79 7.48 -13.88
N ASN A 211 2.85 7.01 -14.53
CA ASN A 211 4.24 7.29 -14.14
C ASN A 211 4.62 8.77 -14.27
N LEU A 212 4.04 9.49 -15.23
CA LEU A 212 4.29 10.93 -15.39
C LEU A 212 3.61 11.73 -14.29
N CYS A 213 2.37 11.39 -13.94
CA CYS A 213 1.64 12.06 -12.86
C CYS A 213 2.17 11.71 -11.46
N SER A 214 2.85 10.56 -11.30
CA SER A 214 3.50 10.19 -10.03
C SER A 214 4.82 10.95 -9.79
N LYS A 215 5.54 11.36 -10.85
CA LYS A 215 6.75 12.18 -10.75
C LYS A 215 6.41 13.58 -10.24
N GLY A 216 6.54 13.78 -8.92
CA GLY A 216 6.19 15.03 -8.22
C GLY A 216 5.01 14.91 -7.26
N ARG A 217 4.46 13.70 -7.07
CA ARG A 217 3.47 13.38 -6.02
C ARG A 217 4.01 12.26 -5.14
N SER A 218 3.50 12.16 -3.90
CA SER A 218 3.98 11.18 -2.93
C SER A 218 3.83 9.73 -3.46
N PRO A 219 4.89 8.90 -3.38
CA PRO A 219 4.89 7.52 -3.87
C PRO A 219 3.85 6.61 -3.18
N HIS A 220 3.33 7.02 -2.02
CA HIS A 220 2.38 6.27 -1.19
C HIS A 220 0.97 6.15 -1.79
N LEU A 221 0.65 6.89 -2.86
CA LEU A 221 -0.59 6.67 -3.61
C LEU A 221 -0.58 5.33 -4.37
N SER A 222 0.56 4.64 -4.41
CA SER A 222 0.71 3.37 -5.12
C SER A 222 0.33 2.14 -4.28
N THR A 223 0.07 2.30 -2.98
CA THR A 223 -0.20 1.22 -2.00
C THR A 223 -1.47 1.49 -1.16
N LEU A 224 -2.47 2.12 -1.77
CA LEU A 224 -3.66 2.60 -1.06
C LEU A 224 -4.59 1.45 -0.66
N ASN A 225 -4.39 0.93 0.55
CA ASN A 225 -5.29 -0.06 1.16
C ASN A 225 -6.38 0.59 2.03
N ARG A 226 -6.37 1.92 2.14
CA ARG A 226 -7.33 2.70 2.94
C ARG A 226 -8.09 3.68 2.08
N ALA A 227 -9.36 3.86 2.41
CA ALA A 227 -10.16 4.96 1.90
C ALA A 227 -11.00 5.61 3.00
N TYR A 228 -11.24 6.91 2.87
CA TYR A 228 -12.20 7.66 3.65
C TYR A 228 -13.51 7.77 2.89
N CYS A 229 -14.63 7.42 3.54
CA CYS A 229 -15.96 7.63 3.00
C CYS A 229 -16.53 8.96 3.54
N PRO A 230 -16.80 9.97 2.69
CA PRO A 230 -17.40 11.23 3.14
C PRO A 230 -18.81 11.07 3.73
N THR A 231 -19.58 10.09 3.23
CA THR A 231 -20.95 9.80 3.68
C THR A 231 -20.95 9.12 5.05
N CYS A 232 -20.22 8.00 5.19
CA CYS A 232 -20.11 7.28 6.47
C CYS A 232 -19.23 8.01 7.49
N LYS A 233 -18.35 8.91 7.04
CA LYS A 233 -17.30 9.58 7.84
C LYS A 233 -16.33 8.59 8.51
N GLU A 234 -16.14 7.44 7.90
CA GLU A 234 -15.28 6.36 8.39
C GLU A 234 -14.14 6.06 7.41
N VAL A 235 -13.04 5.54 7.97
CA VAL A 235 -11.92 4.98 7.21
C VAL A 235 -12.13 3.48 7.06
N ILE A 236 -12.07 2.99 5.82
CA ILE A 236 -12.32 1.59 5.48
C ILE A 236 -11.08 0.94 4.84
N TRP A 237 -10.95 -0.37 5.01
CA TRP A 237 -10.00 -1.19 4.26
C TRP A 237 -10.52 -1.44 2.83
N LEU A 238 -9.72 -1.08 1.83
CA LEU A 238 -9.96 -1.43 0.44
C LEU A 238 -9.46 -2.86 0.21
N ARG A 239 -10.40 -3.81 0.15
CA ARG A 239 -10.11 -5.22 -0.18
C ARG A 239 -10.27 -5.52 -1.65
N ASP A 240 -11.20 -4.81 -2.27
CA ASP A 240 -11.46 -4.87 -3.70
C ASP A 240 -10.77 -3.71 -4.41
N PRO A 241 -10.43 -3.89 -5.71
CA PRO A 241 -9.91 -2.81 -6.53
C PRO A 241 -10.94 -1.68 -6.49
N PRO A 242 -10.52 -0.46 -6.17
CA PRO A 242 -11.45 0.57 -5.77
C PRO A 242 -12.29 1.15 -6.92
N TRP A 243 -11.94 0.82 -8.16
CA TRP A 243 -12.76 1.08 -9.35
C TRP A 243 -13.78 -0.02 -9.66
N LYS A 244 -13.73 -1.17 -8.99
CA LYS A 244 -14.85 -2.11 -8.99
C LYS A 244 -15.91 -1.53 -8.06
N PRO A 245 -17.19 -1.49 -8.46
CA PRO A 245 -18.24 -1.02 -7.58
C PRO A 245 -18.19 -1.86 -6.32
N ALA A 246 -17.82 -1.23 -5.21
CA ALA A 246 -17.92 -1.81 -3.89
C ALA A 246 -19.42 -1.99 -3.60
N LYS A 247 -20.03 -3.03 -4.16
CA LYS A 247 -21.37 -3.45 -3.79
C LYS A 247 -21.31 -3.83 -2.31
N GLY A 248 -21.68 -2.91 -1.43
CA GLY A 248 -21.97 -3.19 -0.03
C GLY A 248 -20.85 -3.06 1.01
N LEU A 249 -19.74 -2.35 0.75
CA LEU A 249 -18.64 -2.26 1.75
C LEU A 249 -18.57 -0.97 2.59
N CYS A 250 -19.57 -0.07 2.54
CA CYS A 250 -19.76 0.84 3.68
C CYS A 250 -20.56 0.11 4.75
N VAL A 251 -19.90 -0.76 5.49
CA VAL A 251 -20.52 -1.52 6.58
C VAL A 251 -20.71 -0.59 7.77
N THR A 252 -21.84 0.13 7.78
CA THR A 252 -22.69 0.21 8.97
C THR A 252 -24.14 0.38 8.52
N ARG A 253 -24.92 -0.70 8.70
CA ARG A 253 -26.39 -0.82 8.54
C ARG A 253 -26.91 -1.27 7.18
N GLU A 254 -27.86 -2.20 7.27
CA GLU A 254 -28.52 -3.06 6.28
C GLU A 254 -29.31 -2.36 5.15
N GLN A 255 -28.85 -1.23 4.62
CA GLN A 255 -29.56 -0.53 3.52
C GLN A 255 -28.63 -0.26 2.33
N VAL A 256 -28.82 -1.06 1.28
CA VAL A 256 -28.09 -1.04 -0.01
C VAL A 256 -28.62 0.08 -0.91
N LEU A 257 -28.80 1.31 -0.39
CA LEU A 257 -29.51 2.36 -1.14
C LEU A 257 -28.70 3.60 -1.53
N GLU A 258 -27.41 3.73 -1.20
CA GLU A 258 -26.57 4.79 -1.75
C GLU A 258 -25.20 4.30 -2.20
N TYR A 259 -24.80 4.69 -3.42
CA TYR A 259 -23.46 4.49 -3.93
C TYR A 259 -22.49 5.39 -3.16
N HIS A 260 -21.88 4.86 -2.11
CA HIS A 260 -20.81 5.57 -1.43
C HIS A 260 -19.57 5.58 -2.33
N SER A 261 -18.94 6.75 -2.47
CA SER A 261 -17.71 6.94 -3.24
C SER A 261 -16.54 7.16 -2.28
N PRO A 262 -16.02 6.10 -1.62
CA PRO A 262 -14.87 6.22 -0.74
C PRO A 262 -13.64 6.69 -1.54
N ARG A 263 -12.88 7.63 -0.97
CA ARG A 263 -11.68 8.19 -1.59
C ARG A 263 -10.45 7.62 -0.90
N PRO A 264 -9.43 7.17 -1.64
CA PRO A 264 -8.25 6.62 -1.02
C PRO A 264 -7.53 7.67 -0.18
N ILE A 265 -6.87 7.22 0.89
CA ILE A 265 -6.12 8.09 1.80
C ILE A 265 -4.75 7.51 2.12
N SER A 266 -3.77 8.39 2.35
CA SER A 266 -2.42 8.03 2.78
C SER A 266 -2.38 7.62 4.25
N VAL A 267 -1.29 6.96 4.67
CA VAL A 267 -1.05 6.64 6.08
C VAL A 267 -1.03 7.91 6.95
N SER A 268 -0.43 9.01 6.47
CA SER A 268 -0.44 10.30 7.18
C SER A 268 -1.87 10.84 7.36
N GLN A 269 -2.75 10.64 6.39
CA GLN A 269 -4.19 10.97 6.51
C GLN A 269 -4.93 10.02 7.47
N VAL A 270 -4.55 8.74 7.56
CA VAL A 270 -5.06 7.80 8.59
C VAL A 270 -4.67 8.30 9.99
N VAL A 271 -3.42 8.68 10.20
CA VAL A 271 -2.96 9.28 11.46
C VAL A 271 -3.77 10.55 11.77
N ARG A 272 -3.94 11.43 10.79
CA ARG A 272 -4.75 12.65 10.92
C ARG A 272 -6.21 12.33 11.29
N PHE A 273 -6.80 11.27 10.75
CA PHE A 273 -8.17 10.84 11.12
C PHE A 273 -8.27 10.41 12.59
N VAL A 274 -7.26 9.72 13.11
CA VAL A 274 -7.19 9.32 14.54
C VAL A 274 -7.05 10.55 15.44
N VAL A 275 -6.20 11.51 15.06
CA VAL A 275 -5.85 12.70 15.85
C VAL A 275 -6.91 13.81 15.79
N SER A 276 -7.38 14.18 14.60
CA SER A 276 -8.14 15.42 14.38
C SER A 276 -9.64 15.25 14.59
N MET A 277 -10.27 15.95 15.55
CA MET A 277 -11.75 15.98 15.66
C MET A 277 -12.45 16.56 14.40
N ALA A 278 -11.72 17.27 13.54
CA ALA A 278 -12.23 17.96 12.37
C ALA A 278 -11.93 17.22 11.04
N ARG A 279 -12.84 17.40 10.09
CA ARG A 279 -12.93 16.77 8.77
C ARG A 279 -11.57 16.57 8.09
N VAL A 280 -11.36 15.39 7.50
CA VAL A 280 -10.33 15.18 6.47
C VAL A 280 -10.65 16.17 5.34
N SER A 281 -9.95 17.31 5.31
CA SER A 281 -10.19 18.34 4.31
C SER A 281 -9.85 17.84 2.92
N ASP A 282 -10.68 18.22 1.94
CA ASP A 282 -10.68 17.77 0.54
C ASP A 282 -9.50 18.30 -0.29
N SER A 283 -8.48 18.86 0.36
CA SER A 283 -7.29 19.38 -0.29
C SER A 283 -6.22 18.31 -0.36
N CYS A 284 -5.84 17.93 -1.58
CA CYS A 284 -4.58 17.30 -1.90
C CYS A 284 -3.41 18.24 -1.54
N SER A 285 -3.23 18.55 -0.26
CA SER A 285 -2.09 19.34 0.21
C SER A 285 -0.89 18.41 0.32
N ARG A 286 0.16 18.77 -0.42
CA ARG A 286 1.50 18.17 -0.43
C ARG A 286 1.94 17.77 0.98
N ASP A 287 1.92 16.47 1.27
CA ASP A 287 2.70 15.90 2.35
C ASP A 287 4.10 15.64 1.76
N SER A 288 5.05 16.52 2.09
CA SER A 288 6.48 16.39 1.80
C SER A 288 7.11 15.77 3.02
N ASP A 289 7.16 14.44 3.07
CA ASP A 289 7.90 13.70 4.09
C ASP A 289 9.14 13.12 3.39
N ASP A 290 10.28 13.81 3.57
CA ASP A 290 11.62 13.29 3.28
C ASP A 290 11.91 12.17 4.29
N ASP A 291 11.61 10.92 3.92
CA ASP A 291 12.28 9.76 4.49
C ASP A 291 13.51 9.47 3.60
N ASP A 292 14.58 10.23 3.86
CA ASP A 292 15.90 10.05 3.23
C ASP A 292 16.57 8.79 3.83
N ASP A 293 16.19 7.62 3.30
CA ASP A 293 16.78 6.32 3.64
C ASP A 293 18.18 6.20 3.01
N HIS A 294 19.16 6.88 3.60
CA HIS A 294 20.56 6.66 3.30
C HIS A 294 21.11 5.43 4.03
N ASN A 295 21.29 4.37 3.24
CA ASN A 295 22.49 3.53 3.19
C ASN A 295 22.92 2.78 4.46
N LEU A 296 22.57 1.49 4.53
CA LEU A 296 23.38 0.48 5.23
C LEU A 296 23.60 -0.71 4.31
N GLU A 297 24.41 -0.47 3.28
CA GLU A 297 25.16 -1.54 2.63
C GLU A 297 26.54 -1.67 3.30
N ASN A 298 26.90 -2.93 3.58
CA ASN A 298 28.20 -3.49 3.96
C ASN A 298 28.65 -3.56 5.42
N SER A 299 29.29 -4.73 5.68
CA SER A 299 29.94 -5.24 6.89
C SER A 299 29.01 -6.10 7.78
N PHE A 300 29.24 -7.39 8.04
CA PHE A 300 30.41 -8.24 7.79
C PHE A 300 30.01 -9.71 7.93
N LEU A 301 30.81 -10.56 7.30
CA LEU A 301 30.90 -12.01 7.49
C LEU A 301 31.21 -12.40 8.95
N GLU A 302 31.13 -13.70 9.19
CA GLU A 302 31.65 -14.48 10.33
C GLU A 302 30.65 -14.90 11.43
N LEU A 303 30.38 -16.22 11.36
CA LEU A 303 29.88 -17.20 12.34
C LEU A 303 28.35 -17.27 12.59
#